data_AF-A0A7S4KGP0-F1
#
_entry.id   AF-A0A7S4KGP0-F1
#
_cell.length_a   1.000
_cell.length_b   1.000
_cell.length_c   1.000
_cell.angle_alpha   90.00
_cell.angle_beta   90.00
_cell.angle_gamma   90.00
#
_symmetry.space_group_name_H-M   'P 1'
#
loop_
_entity.id
_entity.type
_entity.pdbx_description
1 polymer ?
#
loop_
_entity_poly.entity_id
_entity_poly.type
_entity_poly.pdbx_seq_one_letter_code
_entity_poly.pdbx_strand_id
1 'polypeptide(L)'
;MGDEGDYLEGFECAMFVDESDQPSTVDYTFQGGVTVKITEHPRHMQHIASSEQQVLWGSALTLSRFLSKNRDHLQGRKILELGAGCGLVGLVCALNMHRCPNHKKGFVMLTDGQKETVDRFEKTLQQNDFTKLSNGMYTIGDNKEDSGNTNTVDVATEHLWWGEQEAEKHKNTHGKYNLIVGSSVTYTHEGISPLLQTISALLEEG
;
A
#
# COMPACT_ATOMS: atom_id res chain seq x y z
N MET A 1 -53.57 -20.49 -27.58
CA MET A 1 -52.15 -20.30 -27.92
C MET A 1 -51.78 -18.96 -27.32
N GLY A 2 -51.24 -18.98 -26.10
CA GLY A 2 -50.77 -17.78 -25.41
C GLY A 2 -49.29 -17.62 -25.68
N ASP A 3 -48.88 -16.39 -26.02
CA ASP A 3 -47.51 -15.98 -26.29
C ASP A 3 -46.56 -16.37 -25.15
N GLU A 4 -45.49 -17.08 -25.51
CA GLU A 4 -44.25 -17.13 -24.75
C GLU A 4 -43.44 -15.86 -25.09
N GLY A 5 -43.67 -14.78 -24.33
CA GLY A 5 -42.92 -13.54 -24.45
C GLY A 5 -42.52 -13.02 -23.07
N ASP A 6 -41.22 -12.78 -22.92
CA ASP A 6 -40.59 -11.87 -21.95
C ASP A 6 -40.64 -12.23 -20.45
N TYR A 7 -39.72 -13.10 -20.03
CA TYR A 7 -39.36 -13.26 -18.61
C TYR A 7 -37.89 -12.94 -18.28
N LEU A 8 -37.14 -12.27 -19.17
CA LEU A 8 -35.71 -12.01 -18.93
C LEU A 8 -35.19 -10.58 -19.19
N GLU A 9 -36.05 -9.58 -19.43
CA GLU A 9 -35.59 -8.17 -19.61
C GLU A 9 -35.73 -7.28 -18.35
N GLY A 10 -35.80 -7.88 -17.15
CA GLY A 10 -36.22 -7.15 -15.94
C GLY A 10 -35.18 -6.84 -14.85
N PHE A 11 -33.89 -7.13 -15.03
CA PHE A 11 -32.90 -7.02 -13.93
C PHE A 11 -31.58 -6.33 -14.28
N GLU A 12 -31.56 -5.41 -15.24
CA GLU A 12 -30.54 -4.35 -15.20
C GLU A 12 -31.05 -3.21 -14.31
N CYS A 13 -30.97 -3.43 -12.99
CA CYS A 13 -30.99 -2.31 -12.06
C CYS A 13 -29.71 -1.51 -12.33
N ALA A 14 -29.81 -0.52 -13.20
CA ALA A 14 -28.76 0.46 -13.42
C ALA A 14 -28.42 1.06 -12.05
N MET A 15 -27.32 0.60 -11.46
CA MET A 15 -26.76 1.23 -10.29
C MET A 15 -26.33 2.63 -10.72
N PHE A 16 -27.15 3.62 -10.44
CA PHE A 16 -26.74 5.01 -10.53
C PHE A 16 -25.58 5.19 -9.56
N VAL A 17 -24.36 5.26 -10.08
CA VAL A 17 -23.19 5.65 -9.29
C VAL A 17 -23.34 7.15 -9.06
N ASP A 18 -23.60 7.55 -7.81
CA ASP A 18 -23.64 8.95 -7.44
C ASP A 18 -22.26 9.58 -7.72
N GLU A 19 -22.20 10.82 -8.22
CA GLU A 19 -20.91 11.51 -8.40
C GLU A 19 -20.13 11.59 -7.07
N SER A 20 -20.85 11.62 -5.94
CA SER A 20 -20.26 11.58 -4.61
C SER A 20 -19.67 10.23 -4.21
N ASP A 21 -19.95 9.15 -4.94
CA ASP A 21 -19.37 7.80 -4.74
C ASP A 21 -18.06 7.60 -5.51
N GLN A 22 -17.70 8.55 -6.39
CA GLN A 22 -16.47 8.45 -7.18
C GLN A 22 -15.21 8.62 -6.33
N PRO A 23 -14.12 7.91 -6.65
CA PRO A 23 -12.84 8.13 -5.98
C PRO A 23 -12.36 9.57 -6.17
N SER A 24 -11.74 10.12 -5.13
CA SER A 24 -11.12 11.46 -5.17
C SER A 24 -9.71 11.41 -4.60
N THR A 25 -8.86 12.33 -5.06
CA THR A 25 -7.50 12.46 -4.53
C THR A 25 -7.52 13.38 -3.31
N VAL A 26 -7.01 12.88 -2.18
CA VAL A 26 -6.88 13.61 -0.92
C VAL A 26 -5.40 13.77 -0.57
N ASP A 27 -5.03 14.98 -0.15
CA ASP A 27 -3.67 15.31 0.31
C ASP A 27 -3.56 15.15 1.83
N TYR A 28 -2.79 14.15 2.27
CA TYR A 28 -2.53 13.89 3.68
C TYR A 28 -1.17 14.46 4.09
N THR A 29 -1.17 15.49 4.93
CA THR A 29 0.06 16.13 5.41
C THR A 29 0.42 15.69 6.83
N PHE A 30 1.68 15.30 7.01
CA PHE A 30 2.27 14.79 8.24
C PHE A 30 3.40 15.70 8.74
N GLN A 31 3.99 15.35 9.89
CA GLN A 31 5.06 16.13 10.49
C GLN A 31 6.27 16.24 9.55
N GLY A 32 6.97 17.37 9.61
CA GLY A 32 8.07 17.67 8.70
C GLY A 32 7.59 18.13 7.32
N GLY A 33 6.28 18.30 7.11
CA GLY A 33 5.68 18.74 5.86
C GLY A 33 5.65 17.64 4.80
N VAL A 34 5.70 16.37 5.18
CA VAL A 34 5.53 15.23 4.27
C VAL A 34 4.07 15.19 3.85
N THR A 35 3.80 15.32 2.56
CA THR A 35 2.44 15.22 2.02
C THR A 35 2.35 13.98 1.13
N VAL A 36 1.29 13.18 1.34
CA VAL A 36 0.99 12.00 0.54
C VAL A 36 -0.37 12.17 -0.13
N LYS A 37 -0.41 12.01 -1.45
CA LYS A 37 -1.63 12.06 -2.27
C LYS A 37 -2.19 10.65 -2.40
N ILE A 38 -3.42 10.43 -1.94
CA ILE A 38 -4.10 9.14 -2.03
C ILE A 38 -5.39 9.32 -2.81
N THR A 39 -5.60 8.50 -3.84
CA THR A 39 -6.91 8.37 -4.49
C THR A 39 -7.73 7.35 -3.71
N GLU A 40 -8.80 7.79 -3.06
CA GLU A 40 -9.64 6.95 -2.20
C GLU A 40 -11.13 7.09 -2.55
N HIS A 41 -11.90 6.03 -2.30
CA HIS A 41 -13.35 6.11 -2.27
C HIS A 41 -13.83 6.77 -0.97
N PRO A 42 -15.01 7.40 -1.00
CA PRO A 42 -15.65 7.93 0.19
C PRO A 42 -15.81 6.89 1.30
N ARG A 43 -15.72 7.34 2.55
CA ARG A 43 -15.77 6.43 3.72
C ARG A 43 -17.06 5.63 3.84
N HIS A 44 -18.21 6.15 3.39
CA HIS A 44 -19.47 5.40 3.48
C HIS A 44 -19.49 4.16 2.58
N MET A 45 -18.60 4.08 1.59
CA MET A 45 -18.43 2.90 0.74
C MET A 45 -17.64 1.76 1.41
N GLN A 46 -17.15 1.92 2.64
CA GLN A 46 -16.33 0.92 3.35
C GLN A 46 -17.00 -0.46 3.57
N HIS A 47 -18.29 -0.61 3.25
CA HIS A 47 -19.04 -1.86 3.36
C HIS A 47 -19.35 -2.49 1.99
N ILE A 48 -18.84 -1.88 0.91
CA ILE A 48 -19.02 -2.35 -0.46
C ILE A 48 -17.73 -3.06 -0.85
N ALA A 49 -17.78 -4.39 -0.97
CA ALA A 49 -16.64 -5.28 -1.19
C ALA A 49 -15.70 -4.83 -2.33
N SER A 50 -16.22 -4.21 -3.40
CA SER A 50 -15.42 -3.69 -4.52
C SER A 50 -14.61 -2.43 -4.21
N SER A 51 -14.86 -1.78 -3.07
CA SER A 51 -14.26 -0.50 -2.67
C SER A 51 -13.55 -0.53 -1.31
N GLU A 52 -13.67 -1.62 -0.53
CA GLU A 52 -13.07 -1.72 0.81
C GLU A 52 -11.56 -1.46 0.82
N GLN A 53 -10.85 -1.95 -0.20
CA GLN A 53 -9.39 -1.78 -0.33
C GLN A 53 -9.00 -0.37 -0.79
N GLN A 54 -9.98 0.44 -1.16
CA GLN A 54 -9.81 1.80 -1.68
C GLN A 54 -10.36 2.87 -0.73
N VAL A 55 -10.92 2.47 0.42
CA VAL A 55 -11.26 3.41 1.48
C VAL A 55 -10.05 3.53 2.41
N LEU A 56 -9.64 4.76 2.71
CA LEU A 56 -8.58 4.97 3.67
C LEU A 56 -9.08 4.82 5.10
N TRP A 57 -8.58 3.80 5.78
CA TRP A 57 -8.91 3.49 7.16
C TRP A 57 -8.25 4.46 8.16
N GLY A 58 -8.97 4.84 9.21
CA GLY A 58 -8.46 5.75 10.24
C GLY A 58 -7.24 5.22 11.01
N SER A 59 -7.08 3.89 11.08
CA SER A 59 -5.90 3.23 11.64
C SER A 59 -4.64 3.51 10.82
N ALA A 60 -4.73 3.53 9.49
CA ALA A 60 -3.64 3.88 8.58
C ALA A 60 -3.16 5.31 8.84
N LEU A 61 -4.10 6.26 8.97
CA LEU A 61 -3.78 7.65 9.35
C LEU A 61 -3.08 7.74 10.72
N THR A 62 -3.53 6.94 11.69
CA THR A 62 -2.96 6.93 13.03
C THR A 62 -1.54 6.37 13.03
N LEU A 63 -1.33 5.25 12.35
CA LEU A 63 -0.01 4.63 12.19
C LEU A 63 0.94 5.54 11.41
N SER A 64 0.50 6.15 10.31
CA SER A 64 1.29 7.10 9.53
C SER A 64 1.72 8.33 10.35
N ARG A 65 0.82 8.87 11.18
CA ARG A 65 1.18 9.96 12.11
C ARG A 65 2.21 9.51 13.14
N PHE A 66 2.09 8.30 13.66
CA PHE A 66 3.05 7.75 14.60
C PHE A 66 4.43 7.57 13.94
N LEU A 67 4.50 6.99 12.75
CA LEU A 67 5.77 6.75 12.04
C LEU A 67 6.44 8.07 11.60
N SER A 68 5.66 9.05 11.14
CA SER A 68 6.18 10.38 10.79
C SER A 68 6.78 11.12 12.00
N LYS A 69 6.18 10.95 13.19
CA LYS A 69 6.74 11.48 14.45
C LYS A 69 8.03 10.77 14.88
N ASN A 70 8.17 9.50 14.50
CA ASN A 70 9.26 8.61 14.90
C ASN A 70 10.18 8.26 13.71
N ARG A 71 10.38 9.19 12.78
CA ARG A 71 11.07 8.96 11.50
C ARG A 71 12.51 8.44 11.62
N ASP A 72 13.15 8.64 12.77
CA ASP A 72 14.50 8.15 13.05
C ASP A 72 14.54 6.61 13.09
N HIS A 73 13.42 5.96 13.44
CA HIS A 73 13.29 4.50 13.44
C HIS A 73 13.18 3.90 12.03
N LEU A 74 12.91 4.73 11.02
CA LEU A 74 12.74 4.31 9.62
C LEU A 74 14.06 4.27 8.85
N GLN A 75 15.10 4.98 9.30
CA GLN A 75 16.31 5.20 8.51
C GLN A 75 17.03 3.90 8.14
N GLY A 76 17.30 3.72 6.83
CA GLY A 76 17.98 2.53 6.31
C GLY A 76 17.22 1.22 6.52
N ARG A 77 15.93 1.28 6.85
CA ARG A 77 15.09 0.09 7.02
C ARG A 77 14.73 -0.49 5.66
N LYS A 78 14.54 -1.80 5.69
CA LYS A 78 13.89 -2.57 4.63
C LYS A 78 12.52 -2.95 5.16
N ILE A 79 11.52 -2.23 4.68
CA ILE A 79 10.17 -2.22 5.25
C ILE A 79 9.24 -3.05 4.36
N LEU A 80 8.40 -3.88 4.98
CA LEU A 80 7.26 -4.53 4.33
C LEU A 80 5.97 -3.95 4.89
N GLU A 81 5.07 -3.50 4.02
CA GLU A 81 3.69 -3.19 4.38
C GLU A 81 2.79 -4.34 3.96
N LEU A 82 2.12 -4.98 4.93
CA LEU A 82 1.12 -6.02 4.71
C LEU A 82 -0.27 -5.41 4.68
N GLY A 83 -1.07 -5.78 3.67
CA GLY A 83 -2.45 -5.28 3.53
C GLY A 83 -2.46 -3.77 3.34
N ALA A 84 -1.66 -3.29 2.39
CA ALA A 84 -1.39 -1.88 2.20
C ALA A 84 -2.64 -1.09 1.75
N GLY A 85 -3.63 -1.71 1.11
CA GLY A 85 -4.83 -1.03 0.64
C GLY A 85 -4.49 0.16 -0.26
N CYS A 86 -4.70 1.39 0.23
CA CYS A 86 -4.31 2.60 -0.50
C CYS A 86 -2.79 2.89 -0.53
N GLY A 87 -1.96 2.17 0.24
CA GLY A 87 -0.50 2.31 0.29
C GLY A 87 0.01 3.46 1.18
N LEU A 88 -0.86 4.10 1.97
CA LEU A 88 -0.49 5.30 2.73
C LEU A 88 0.68 5.06 3.69
N VAL A 89 0.71 3.96 4.43
CA VAL A 89 1.69 3.77 5.51
C VAL A 89 3.09 3.60 4.92
N GLY A 90 3.23 2.77 3.90
CA GLY A 90 4.49 2.53 3.20
C GLY A 90 4.99 3.77 2.46
N LEU A 91 4.10 4.55 1.82
CA LEU A 91 4.49 5.84 1.22
C LEU A 91 4.99 6.84 2.28
N VAL A 92 4.32 6.92 3.44
CA VAL A 92 4.78 7.75 4.55
C VAL A 92 6.15 7.30 5.04
N CYS A 93 6.39 5.99 5.15
CA CYS A 93 7.71 5.46 5.46
C CYS A 93 8.76 5.90 4.44
N ALA A 94 8.49 5.71 3.15
CA ALA A 94 9.42 6.03 2.08
C ALA A 94 9.78 7.52 2.04
N LEU A 95 8.78 8.39 2.12
CA LEU A 95 8.96 9.84 2.07
C LEU A 95 9.67 10.39 3.32
N ASN A 96 9.41 9.82 4.50
CA ASN A 96 10.13 10.21 5.71
C ASN A 96 11.60 9.74 5.68
N MET A 97 11.90 8.57 5.11
CA MET A 97 13.29 8.14 4.90
C MET A 97 14.01 9.09 3.95
N HIS A 98 13.41 9.38 2.79
CA HIS A 98 14.00 10.23 1.76
C HIS A 98 14.34 11.65 2.24
N ARG A 99 13.49 12.22 3.11
CA ARG A 99 13.66 13.59 3.61
C ARG A 99 14.62 13.73 4.78
N CYS A 100 15.19 12.63 5.27
CA CYS A 100 16.22 12.72 6.30
C CYS A 100 17.57 13.10 5.68
N PRO A 101 18.27 14.11 6.24
CA PRO A 101 19.62 14.45 5.81
C PRO A 101 20.56 13.26 5.98
N ASN A 102 21.39 12.97 4.96
CA ASN A 102 22.36 11.87 4.98
C ASN A 102 21.74 10.50 5.26
N HIS A 103 20.54 10.25 4.73
CA HIS A 103 19.87 8.97 4.94
C HIS A 103 20.64 7.83 4.26
N LYS A 104 20.57 6.65 4.88
CA LYS A 104 20.99 5.42 4.22
C LYS A 104 19.94 5.04 3.20
N LYS A 105 20.35 4.38 2.13
CA LYS A 105 19.44 3.77 1.16
C LYS A 105 18.33 3.00 1.88
N GLY A 106 17.08 3.37 1.63
CA GLY A 106 15.90 2.74 2.20
C GLY A 106 15.19 1.87 1.17
N PHE A 107 14.35 0.94 1.64
CA PHE A 107 13.50 0.13 0.78
C PHE A 107 12.13 -0.09 1.40
N VAL A 108 11.07 -0.01 0.60
CA VAL A 108 9.70 -0.35 0.99
C VAL A 108 9.10 -1.35 -0.01
N MET A 109 8.53 -2.44 0.49
CA MET A 109 7.69 -3.35 -0.27
C MET A 109 6.23 -3.11 0.11
N LEU A 110 5.41 -2.67 -0.84
CA LEU A 110 3.97 -2.55 -0.68
C LEU A 110 3.31 -3.85 -1.11
N THR A 111 2.57 -4.52 -0.22
CA THR A 111 1.84 -5.72 -0.59
C THR A 111 0.38 -5.73 -0.19
N ASP A 112 -0.41 -6.41 -1.00
CA ASP A 112 -1.81 -6.68 -0.75
C ASP A 112 -2.20 -8.05 -1.34
N GLY A 113 -3.22 -8.68 -0.77
CA GLY A 113 -3.76 -9.95 -1.28
C GLY A 113 -4.61 -9.75 -2.53
N GLN A 114 -5.15 -8.55 -2.74
CA GLN A 114 -5.97 -8.26 -3.92
C GLN A 114 -5.12 -7.68 -5.04
N LYS A 115 -5.09 -8.37 -6.18
CA LYS A 115 -4.27 -7.95 -7.33
C LYS A 115 -4.69 -6.58 -7.86
N GLU A 116 -5.99 -6.29 -7.84
CA GLU A 116 -6.56 -5.02 -8.28
C GLU A 116 -6.07 -3.84 -7.41
N THR A 117 -5.75 -4.11 -6.14
CA THR A 117 -5.11 -3.14 -5.25
C THR A 117 -3.67 -2.89 -5.67
N VAL A 118 -2.91 -3.97 -5.92
CA VAL A 118 -1.51 -3.89 -6.33
C VAL A 118 -1.34 -3.13 -7.66
N ASP A 119 -2.24 -3.38 -8.62
CA ASP A 119 -2.25 -2.70 -9.92
C ASP A 119 -2.43 -1.16 -9.77
N ARG A 120 -2.98 -0.68 -8.65
CA ARG A 120 -3.18 0.75 -8.37
C ARG A 120 -2.00 1.42 -7.68
N PHE A 121 -1.07 0.65 -7.10
CA PHE A 121 0.11 1.24 -6.46
C PHE A 121 0.93 2.04 -7.46
N GLU A 122 1.02 1.62 -8.73
CA GLU A 122 1.71 2.38 -9.77
C GLU A 122 1.16 3.82 -9.89
N LYS A 123 -0.16 3.97 -9.99
CA LYS A 123 -0.81 5.28 -10.05
C LYS A 123 -0.55 6.09 -8.78
N THR A 124 -0.62 5.45 -7.62
CA THR A 124 -0.38 6.11 -6.32
C THR A 124 1.06 6.59 -6.19
N LEU A 125 2.04 5.79 -6.61
CA LEU A 125 3.46 6.15 -6.60
C LEU A 125 3.75 7.30 -7.56
N GLN A 126 3.22 7.25 -8.79
CA GLN A 126 3.35 8.33 -9.76
C GLN A 126 2.74 9.65 -9.28
N GLN A 127 1.59 9.58 -8.58
CA GLN A 127 0.95 10.75 -7.96
C GLN A 127 1.80 11.38 -6.84
N ASN A 128 2.78 10.66 -6.30
CA ASN A 128 3.66 11.09 -5.21
C ASN A 128 5.12 11.27 -5.67
N ASP A 129 5.31 11.60 -6.96
CA ASP A 129 6.60 11.94 -7.57
C ASP A 129 7.65 10.81 -7.55
N PHE A 130 7.23 9.56 -7.37
CA PHE A 130 8.13 8.43 -7.52
C PHE A 130 8.39 8.14 -9.01
N THR A 131 9.66 7.95 -9.36
CA THR A 131 10.08 7.62 -10.73
C THR A 131 10.17 6.11 -10.91
N LYS A 132 9.55 5.58 -11.97
CA LYS A 132 9.65 4.15 -12.32
C LYS A 132 11.02 3.85 -12.96
N LEU A 133 11.68 2.82 -12.46
CA LEU A 133 12.96 2.31 -12.92
C LEU A 133 12.77 1.20 -13.96
N SER A 134 13.83 0.92 -14.72
CA SER A 134 13.82 -0.13 -15.77
C SER A 134 13.59 -1.54 -15.23
N ASN A 135 13.90 -1.80 -13.97
CA ASN A 135 13.65 -3.07 -13.28
C ASN A 135 12.22 -3.17 -12.69
N GLY A 136 11.35 -2.19 -12.96
CA GLY A 136 9.97 -2.16 -12.48
C GLY A 136 9.77 -1.60 -11.07
N MET A 137 10.85 -1.32 -10.33
CA MET A 137 10.78 -0.63 -9.04
C MET A 137 10.53 0.87 -9.23
N TYR A 138 10.21 1.55 -8.15
CA TYR A 138 10.04 2.98 -8.09
C TYR A 138 11.10 3.58 -7.17
N THR A 139 11.50 4.82 -7.38
CA THR A 139 12.44 5.50 -6.51
C THR A 139 12.07 6.95 -6.30
N ILE A 140 12.45 7.49 -5.14
CA ILE A 140 12.40 8.92 -4.86
C ILE A 140 13.78 9.36 -4.36
N GLY A 141 14.32 10.43 -4.97
CA GLY A 141 15.71 10.85 -4.80
C GLY A 141 16.21 11.71 -5.96
N ASP A 142 17.38 12.34 -5.77
CA ASP A 142 18.07 13.02 -6.86
C ASP A 142 18.63 11.98 -7.85
N ASN A 143 18.05 11.90 -9.05
CA ASN A 143 18.51 11.06 -10.17
C ASN A 143 19.84 11.55 -10.80
N LYS A 144 20.75 12.12 -10.02
CA LYS A 144 22.08 12.49 -10.52
C LYS A 144 22.96 11.25 -10.46
N GLU A 145 22.99 10.52 -11.57
CA GLU A 145 23.86 9.35 -11.82
C GLU A 145 25.35 9.59 -11.49
N ASP A 146 25.77 10.85 -11.32
CA ASP A 146 27.17 11.27 -11.25
C ASP A 146 27.61 11.87 -9.89
N SER A 147 26.83 11.67 -8.84
CA SER A 147 27.29 11.93 -7.48
C SER A 147 27.00 10.68 -6.66
N GLY A 148 27.96 10.17 -5.87
CA GLY A 148 27.78 9.03 -4.97
C GLY A 148 26.75 9.26 -3.84
N ASN A 149 25.64 9.93 -4.15
CA ASN A 149 24.56 10.32 -3.28
C ASN A 149 23.63 9.11 -3.11
N THR A 150 23.84 8.35 -2.04
CA THR A 150 23.05 7.15 -1.68
C THR A 150 21.68 7.49 -1.07
N ASN A 151 21.23 8.74 -1.23
CA ASN A 151 20.02 9.29 -0.65
C ASN A 151 18.79 8.97 -1.53
N THR A 152 18.63 7.69 -1.87
CA THR A 152 17.43 7.19 -2.56
C THR A 152 16.65 6.24 -1.68
N VAL A 153 15.34 6.23 -1.87
CA VAL A 153 14.46 5.24 -1.29
C VAL A 153 13.74 4.54 -2.43
N ASP A 154 13.96 3.24 -2.51
CA ASP A 154 13.32 2.42 -3.52
C ASP A 154 12.02 1.83 -2.97
N VAL A 155 11.01 1.71 -3.84
CA VAL A 155 9.71 1.12 -3.53
C VAL A 155 9.39 0.05 -4.56
N ALA A 156 9.04 -1.14 -4.08
CA ALA A 156 8.53 -2.22 -4.90
C ALA A 156 7.08 -2.54 -4.50
N THR A 157 6.35 -3.17 -5.41
CA THR A 157 4.94 -3.52 -5.26
C THR A 157 4.76 -4.98 -5.61
N GLU A 158 4.08 -5.75 -4.77
CA GLU A 158 3.88 -7.17 -5.01
C GLU A 158 2.54 -7.65 -4.46
N HIS A 159 1.94 -8.61 -5.18
CA HIS A 159 0.77 -9.33 -4.68
C HIS A 159 1.22 -10.42 -3.71
N LEU A 160 0.68 -10.38 -2.48
CA LEU A 160 1.03 -11.33 -1.42
C LEU A 160 -0.21 -11.69 -0.59
N TRP A 161 -0.72 -12.91 -0.79
CA TRP A 161 -1.62 -13.52 0.18
C TRP A 161 -0.84 -13.94 1.42
N TRP A 162 -1.47 -13.80 2.59
CA TRP A 162 -0.87 -14.25 3.83
C TRP A 162 -0.91 -15.78 3.95
N GLY A 163 0.04 -16.34 4.69
CA GLY A 163 0.25 -17.76 4.86
C GLY A 163 1.70 -18.18 4.64
N GLU A 164 2.06 -19.31 5.23
CA GLU A 164 3.44 -19.84 5.22
C GLU A 164 3.98 -20.06 3.81
N GLN A 165 3.22 -20.72 2.92
CA GLN A 165 3.70 -21.05 1.58
C GLN A 165 4.05 -19.80 0.75
N GLU A 166 3.18 -18.80 0.76
CA GLU A 166 3.38 -17.56 0.01
C GLU A 166 4.50 -16.72 0.63
N ALA A 167 4.58 -16.68 1.97
CA ALA A 167 5.67 -16.01 2.67
C ALA A 167 7.03 -16.65 2.37
N GLU A 168 7.13 -17.97 2.28
CA GLU A 168 8.39 -18.65 1.92
C GLU A 168 8.82 -18.35 0.48
N LYS A 169 7.88 -18.33 -0.48
CA LYS A 169 8.17 -17.92 -1.87
C LYS A 169 8.68 -16.47 -1.90
N HIS A 170 7.99 -15.56 -1.23
CA HIS A 170 8.36 -14.15 -1.11
C HIS A 170 9.75 -13.99 -0.50
N LYS A 171 10.04 -14.72 0.58
CA LYS A 171 11.34 -14.72 1.27
C LYS A 171 12.47 -15.20 0.36
N ASN A 172 12.23 -16.20 -0.49
CA ASN A 172 13.25 -16.71 -1.40
C ASN A 172 13.64 -15.69 -2.48
N THR A 173 12.69 -14.87 -2.92
CA THR A 173 12.93 -13.82 -3.92
C THR A 173 13.51 -12.55 -3.30
N HIS A 174 12.94 -12.11 -2.19
CA HIS A 174 13.19 -10.78 -1.64
C HIS A 174 13.99 -10.80 -0.34
N GLY A 175 14.14 -11.94 0.33
CA GLY A 175 14.72 -12.03 1.67
C GLY A 175 13.77 -11.53 2.76
N LYS A 176 14.31 -11.32 3.97
CA LYS A 176 13.57 -10.83 5.14
C LYS A 176 13.57 -9.31 5.25
N TYR A 177 12.80 -8.80 6.20
CA TYR A 177 12.57 -7.38 6.47
C TYR A 177 12.88 -7.07 7.93
N ASN A 178 13.46 -5.92 8.20
CA ASN A 178 13.78 -5.47 9.57
C ASN A 178 12.71 -4.54 10.16
N LEU A 179 11.62 -4.31 9.42
CA LEU A 179 10.40 -3.67 9.90
C LEU A 179 9.22 -4.17 9.06
N ILE A 180 8.17 -4.67 9.73
CA ILE A 180 6.88 -4.97 9.10
C ILE A 180 5.84 -4.01 9.68
N VAL A 181 5.05 -3.39 8.80
CA VAL A 181 3.92 -2.52 9.16
C VAL A 181 2.64 -3.05 8.54
N GLY A 182 1.51 -2.74 9.15
CA GLY A 182 0.19 -3.09 8.64
C GLY A 182 -0.88 -2.40 9.49
N SER A 183 -1.90 -1.86 8.83
CA SER A 183 -3.01 -1.16 9.51
C SER A 183 -4.34 -1.81 9.14
N SER A 184 -5.20 -2.06 10.13
CA SER A 184 -6.45 -2.79 9.92
C SER A 184 -6.28 -4.17 9.29
N VAL A 185 -5.26 -4.95 9.71
CA VAL A 185 -4.99 -6.30 9.18
C VAL A 185 -5.56 -7.44 10.03
N THR A 186 -6.25 -7.14 11.13
CA THR A 186 -6.73 -8.14 12.10
C THR A 186 -8.26 -8.17 12.24
N TYR A 187 -8.99 -7.92 11.15
CA TYR A 187 -10.45 -7.79 11.16
C TYR A 187 -11.20 -9.10 10.89
N THR A 188 -10.57 -10.07 10.22
CA THR A 188 -11.12 -11.43 10.03
C THR A 188 -10.41 -12.42 10.93
N HIS A 189 -11.15 -13.35 11.50
CA HIS A 189 -10.59 -14.38 12.39
C HIS A 189 -9.71 -15.35 11.59
N GLU A 190 -10.13 -15.69 10.37
CA GLU A 190 -9.45 -16.60 9.45
C GLU A 190 -8.10 -16.05 8.97
N GLY A 191 -7.96 -14.71 8.92
CA GLY A 191 -6.73 -14.05 8.49
C GLY A 191 -5.62 -14.02 9.54
N ILE A 192 -5.94 -14.25 10.83
CA ILE A 192 -4.98 -14.08 11.92
C ILE A 192 -3.82 -15.10 11.84
N SER A 193 -4.13 -16.39 11.69
CA SER A 193 -3.09 -17.42 11.63
C SER A 193 -2.18 -17.25 10.40
N PRO A 194 -2.71 -17.07 9.17
CA PRO A 194 -1.89 -16.77 8.01
C PRO A 194 -1.04 -15.50 8.16
N LEU A 195 -1.61 -14.42 8.73
CA LEU A 195 -0.87 -13.19 8.98
C LEU A 195 0.34 -13.43 9.90
N LEU A 196 0.14 -14.15 11.00
CA LEU A 196 1.22 -14.45 11.95
C LEU A 196 2.30 -15.35 11.33
N GLN A 197 1.91 -16.33 10.50
CA GLN A 197 2.85 -17.14 9.73
C GLN A 197 3.70 -16.28 8.80
N THR A 198 3.05 -15.36 8.06
CA THR A 198 3.76 -14.43 7.17
C THR A 198 4.73 -13.53 7.93
N ILE A 199 4.32 -12.96 9.06
CA ILE A 199 5.19 -12.13 9.91
C ILE A 199 6.38 -12.96 10.41
N SER A 200 6.13 -14.17 10.92
CA SER A 200 7.19 -15.06 11.44
C SER A 200 8.21 -15.45 10.38
N ALA A 201 7.76 -15.68 9.14
CA ALA A 201 8.64 -16.06 8.04
C ALA A 201 9.46 -14.87 7.51
N LEU A 202 8.86 -13.68 7.45
CA LEU A 202 9.44 -12.51 6.76
C LEU A 202 10.18 -11.53 7.66
N LEU A 203 9.94 -11.53 8.97
CA LEU A 203 10.64 -10.66 9.90
C LEU A 203 12.05 -11.21 10.20
N GLU A 204 13.06 -10.33 10.16
CA GLU A 204 14.42 -10.62 10.63
C GLU A 204 14.42 -10.87 12.14
N GLU A 205 15.26 -11.80 12.59
CA GLU A 205 15.55 -11.93 14.02
C GLU A 205 16.44 -10.75 14.43
N GLY A 206 16.01 -10.02 15.46
CA GLY A 206 16.65 -8.80 15.95
C GLY A 206 17.82 -9.03 16.89
#